data_AF-E5VLI0-F1
#
_entry.id   AF-E5VLI0-F1
#
_cell.length_a   1.000
_cell.length_b   1.000
_cell.length_c   1.000
_cell.angle_alpha   90.00
_cell.angle_beta   90.00
_cell.angle_gamma   90.00
#
_symmetry.space_group_name_H-M   'P 1'
#
loop_
_entity.id
_entity.type
_entity.pdbx_description
1 polymer ?
#
loop_
_entity_poly.entity_id
_entity_poly.type
_entity_poly.pdbx_seq_one_letter_code
_entity_poly.pdbx_strand_id
1 'polypeptide(L)'
;MVLLMAEMKVFVINLDEQEKDTGCAWFTLPCNIEALKQSIGLPPDSDRYLISDYDFPFEILQDTDLDLLNNVCLAISESEIPHEDIPAIQREWFSNLQELEAGLCNITYHRNCSDMEETSEHFLCVHGRFYEYNE
;
A
#
# COMPACT_ATOMS: atom_id res chain seq x y z
N MET A 1 -13.65 -16.49 -2.64
CA MET A 1 -14.04 -15.20 -3.21
C MET A 1 -12.76 -14.55 -3.70
N VAL A 2 -12.47 -14.63 -4.99
CA VAL A 2 -11.29 -13.99 -5.59
C VAL A 2 -11.70 -12.53 -5.80
N LEU A 3 -11.55 -11.71 -4.77
CA LEU A 3 -11.65 -10.28 -4.95
C LEU A 3 -10.45 -9.86 -5.81
N LEU A 4 -10.74 -9.11 -6.85
CA LEU A 4 -9.79 -8.57 -7.82
C LEU A 4 -8.56 -8.04 -7.06
N MET A 5 -7.40 -8.67 -7.22
CA MET A 5 -6.15 -8.02 -6.88
C MET A 5 -6.10 -6.78 -7.76
N ALA A 6 -6.42 -5.59 -7.21
CA ALA A 6 -6.09 -4.37 -7.90
C ALA A 6 -4.57 -4.43 -8.06
N GLU A 7 -4.10 -4.56 -9.30
CA GLU A 7 -2.68 -4.69 -9.57
C GLU A 7 -2.03 -3.34 -9.26
N MET A 8 -1.45 -3.21 -8.07
CA MET A 8 -0.75 -2.01 -7.63
C MET A 8 0.46 -1.79 -8.54
N LYS A 9 0.47 -0.70 -9.32
CA LYS A 9 1.49 -0.49 -10.36
C LYS A 9 2.17 0.87 -10.28
N VAL A 10 3.43 0.90 -10.71
CA VAL A 10 4.23 2.12 -10.87
C VAL A 10 4.82 2.19 -12.27
N PHE A 11 4.86 3.40 -12.83
CA PHE A 11 5.60 3.70 -14.04
C PHE A 11 6.93 4.36 -13.69
N VAL A 12 8.02 3.64 -13.94
CA VAL A 12 9.36 4.07 -13.55
C VAL A 12 10.17 4.45 -14.79
N ILE A 13 10.87 5.58 -14.71
CA ILE A 13 11.74 6.12 -15.75
C ILE A 13 13.18 6.17 -15.21
N ASN A 14 14.11 5.60 -15.97
CA ASN A 14 15.55 5.73 -15.75
C ASN A 14 16.03 7.14 -16.13
N LEU A 15 16.69 7.86 -15.21
CA LEU A 15 17.22 9.21 -15.45
C LEU A 15 18.70 9.24 -15.82
N ASP A 16 19.40 8.10 -15.82
CA ASP A 16 20.81 8.01 -16.20
C ASP A 16 21.02 7.95 -17.73
N GLU A 17 20.10 7.32 -18.46
CA GLU A 17 20.17 7.24 -19.94
C GLU A 17 18.85 7.67 -20.58
N GLN A 18 18.86 8.83 -21.26
CA GLN A 18 17.71 9.42 -21.98
C GLN A 18 17.66 9.02 -23.48
N GLU A 19 18.61 8.21 -23.97
CA GLU A 19 18.82 8.00 -25.42
C GLU A 19 18.20 6.72 -26.01
N LYS A 20 17.45 5.91 -25.24
CA LYS A 20 16.78 4.69 -25.75
C LYS A 20 15.31 4.62 -25.32
N ASP A 21 14.45 4.19 -26.24
CA ASP A 21 13.01 3.92 -26.02
C ASP A 21 12.70 2.84 -24.95
N THR A 22 13.73 2.27 -24.30
CA THR A 22 13.64 1.24 -23.25
C THR A 22 13.87 1.78 -21.83
N GLY A 23 14.01 3.09 -21.65
CA GLY A 23 14.32 3.71 -20.36
C GLY A 23 13.14 3.77 -19.37
N CYS A 24 11.98 3.21 -19.68
CA CYS A 24 10.81 3.23 -18.80
C CYS A 24 9.89 2.03 -18.98
N ALA A 25 9.19 1.65 -17.91
CA ALA A 25 8.19 0.58 -17.94
C ALA A 25 7.24 0.65 -16.74
N TRP A 26 6.10 -0.04 -16.89
CA TRP A 26 5.17 -0.31 -15.80
C TRP A 26 5.59 -1.56 -15.04
N PHE A 27 5.55 -1.51 -13.71
CA PHE A 27 5.86 -2.61 -12.82
C PHE A 27 4.72 -2.81 -11.82
N THR A 28 4.38 -4.07 -11.54
CA THR A 28 3.43 -4.42 -10.47
C THR A 28 4.19 -4.62 -9.18
N LEU A 29 3.71 -4.03 -8.09
CA LEU A 29 4.29 -4.14 -6.75
C LEU A 29 3.50 -5.14 -5.88
N PRO A 30 4.15 -5.78 -4.89
CA PRO A 30 5.59 -5.72 -4.63
C PRO A 30 6.41 -6.46 -5.71
N CYS A 31 7.61 -5.98 -6.01
CA CYS A 31 8.53 -6.63 -6.97
C CYS A 31 10.00 -6.58 -6.55
N ASN A 32 10.84 -7.38 -7.23
CA ASN A 32 12.28 -7.31 -7.05
C ASN A 32 12.83 -6.02 -7.72
N ILE A 33 13.32 -5.09 -6.90
CA ILE A 33 13.80 -3.79 -7.37
C ILE A 33 15.05 -3.93 -8.26
N GLU A 34 15.97 -4.86 -7.97
CA GLU A 34 17.15 -5.07 -8.83
C GLU A 34 16.75 -5.50 -10.25
N ALA A 35 15.76 -6.40 -10.36
CA ALA A 35 15.21 -6.83 -11.64
C ALA A 35 14.45 -5.69 -12.36
N LEU A 36 13.72 -4.85 -11.61
CA LEU A 36 13.09 -3.64 -12.12
C LEU A 36 14.12 -2.68 -12.71
N LYS A 37 15.18 -2.36 -11.95
CA LYS A 37 16.29 -1.50 -12.38
C LYS A 37 16.93 -2.06 -13.65
N GLN A 38 17.21 -3.36 -13.70
CA GLN A 38 17.76 -4.03 -14.88
C GLN A 38 16.82 -3.92 -16.10
N SER A 39 15.51 -4.02 -15.90
CA SER A 39 14.51 -3.97 -16.97
C SER A 39 14.44 -2.61 -17.67
N ILE A 40 14.71 -1.50 -16.96
CA ILE A 40 14.77 -0.14 -17.53
C ILE A 40 16.20 0.31 -17.85
N GLY A 41 17.18 -0.60 -17.73
CA GLY A 41 18.59 -0.31 -17.94
C GLY A 41 19.22 0.61 -16.89
N LEU A 42 18.63 0.74 -15.70
CA LEU A 42 19.21 1.50 -14.60
C LEU A 42 20.33 0.67 -13.95
N PRO A 43 21.54 1.23 -13.74
CA PRO A 43 22.60 0.53 -13.00
C PRO A 43 22.10 0.12 -11.60
N PRO A 44 22.51 -1.06 -11.08
CA PRO A 44 22.04 -1.56 -9.79
C PRO A 44 22.32 -0.58 -8.63
N ASP A 45 23.48 0.09 -8.69
CA ASP A 45 23.94 1.06 -7.69
C ASP A 45 23.37 2.48 -7.89
N SER A 46 22.53 2.69 -8.92
CA SER A 46 21.92 3.99 -9.19
C SER A 46 20.51 4.08 -8.63
N ASP A 47 20.23 5.18 -7.94
CA ASP A 47 18.88 5.56 -7.49
C ASP A 47 18.32 6.73 -8.30
N ARG A 48 18.92 7.00 -9.47
CA ARG A 48 18.48 8.06 -10.39
C ARG A 48 17.34 7.56 -11.26
N TYR A 49 16.20 7.27 -10.64
CA TYR A 49 14.94 6.98 -11.31
C TYR A 49 13.86 8.01 -10.96
N LEU A 50 12.78 8.02 -11.74
CA LEU A 50 11.59 8.82 -11.48
C LEU A 50 10.36 7.91 -11.54
N ILE A 51 9.55 7.91 -10.49
CA ILE A 51 8.18 7.40 -10.56
C ILE A 51 7.33 8.51 -11.20
N SER A 52 6.93 8.31 -12.45
CA SER A 52 6.23 9.34 -13.22
C SER A 52 4.72 9.16 -13.22
N ASP A 53 4.23 7.95 -12.94
CA ASP A 53 2.81 7.62 -12.85
C ASP A 53 2.62 6.38 -11.97
N TYR A 54 1.40 6.17 -11.47
CA TYR A 54 1.06 5.02 -10.64
C TYR A 54 -0.43 4.67 -10.72
N ASP A 55 -0.74 3.41 -10.44
CA ASP A 55 -2.10 2.89 -10.25
C ASP A 55 -2.17 2.24 -8.86
N PHE A 56 -2.44 3.07 -7.86
CA PHE A 56 -2.53 2.68 -6.46
C PHE A 56 -3.85 3.12 -5.85
N PRO A 57 -4.36 2.38 -4.84
CA PRO A 57 -5.48 2.83 -4.03
C PRO A 57 -5.08 3.87 -2.98
N PHE A 58 -3.85 4.40 -2.99
CA PHE A 58 -3.35 5.36 -2.00
C PHE A 58 -2.54 6.47 -2.67
N GLU A 59 -2.41 7.60 -1.99
CA GLU A 59 -1.63 8.73 -2.48
C GLU A 59 -0.16 8.57 -2.09
N ILE A 60 0.74 8.86 -3.03
CA ILE A 60 2.19 8.85 -2.82
C ILE A 60 2.75 10.27 -2.97
N LEU A 61 3.81 10.55 -2.23
CA LEU A 61 4.59 11.78 -2.41
C LEU A 61 5.62 11.60 -3.53
N GLN A 62 6.07 12.70 -4.14
CA GLN A 62 7.00 12.67 -5.28
C GLN A 62 8.36 12.04 -4.91
N ASP A 63 8.75 12.13 -3.65
CA ASP A 63 10.00 11.62 -3.09
C ASP A 63 9.87 10.21 -2.47
N THR A 64 8.73 9.55 -2.66
CA THR A 64 8.53 8.18 -2.18
C THR A 64 9.44 7.21 -2.93
N ASP A 65 10.21 6.41 -2.19
CA ASP A 65 11.08 5.39 -2.78
C ASP A 65 10.35 4.06 -3.05
N LEU A 66 10.90 3.27 -3.98
CA LEU A 66 10.33 1.98 -4.40
C LEU A 66 10.32 0.93 -3.27
N ASP A 67 11.25 0.98 -2.32
CA ASP A 67 11.30 0.03 -1.19
C ASP A 67 10.11 0.26 -0.26
N LEU A 68 9.82 1.52 0.08
CA LEU A 68 8.65 1.88 0.86
C LEU A 68 7.35 1.50 0.15
N LEU A 69 7.25 1.75 -1.17
CA LEU A 69 6.07 1.34 -1.94
C LEU A 69 5.89 -0.19 -1.94
N ASN A 70 6.97 -0.96 -2.09
CA ASN A 70 6.93 -2.40 -1.97
C ASN A 70 6.37 -2.84 -0.61
N ASN A 71 6.87 -2.24 0.49
CA ASN A 71 6.43 -2.58 1.84
C ASN A 71 4.96 -2.22 2.08
N VAL A 72 4.52 -1.04 1.64
CA VAL A 72 3.10 -0.62 1.71
C VAL A 72 2.22 -1.57 0.90
N CYS A 73 2.62 -1.91 -0.34
CA CYS A 73 1.84 -2.83 -1.17
C CYS A 73 1.75 -4.23 -0.53
N LEU A 74 2.84 -4.69 0.10
CA LEU A 74 2.85 -5.95 0.84
C LEU A 74 1.91 -5.88 2.04
N ALA A 75 1.99 -4.83 2.87
CA ALA A 75 1.14 -4.63 4.04
C ALA A 75 -0.35 -4.57 3.66
N ILE A 76 -0.70 -3.91 2.55
CA ILE A 76 -2.07 -3.91 2.01
C ILE A 76 -2.48 -5.32 1.58
N SER A 77 -1.62 -6.06 0.89
CA SER A 77 -1.92 -7.41 0.42
C SER A 77 -2.12 -8.43 1.55
N GLU A 78 -1.47 -8.20 2.70
CA GLU A 78 -1.61 -9.01 3.91
C GLU A 78 -2.80 -8.56 4.79
N SER A 79 -3.35 -7.37 4.54
CA SER A 79 -4.49 -6.83 5.26
C SER A 79 -5.82 -7.43 4.82
N GLU A 80 -6.80 -7.44 5.73
CA GLU A 80 -8.18 -7.83 5.41
C GLU A 80 -9.03 -6.67 4.88
N ILE A 81 -8.47 -5.46 4.85
CA ILE A 81 -9.12 -4.20 4.46
C ILE A 81 -9.34 -4.17 2.94
N PRO A 82 -10.54 -3.82 2.45
CA PRO A 82 -10.78 -3.59 1.03
C PRO A 82 -9.92 -2.45 0.48
N HIS A 83 -9.35 -2.65 -0.71
CA HIS A 83 -8.47 -1.65 -1.34
C HIS A 83 -9.16 -0.28 -1.52
N GLU A 84 -10.48 -0.27 -1.73
CA GLU A 84 -11.28 0.96 -1.87
C GLU A 84 -11.37 1.80 -0.58
N ASP A 85 -11.17 1.18 0.59
CA ASP A 85 -11.20 1.85 1.90
C ASP A 85 -9.81 2.38 2.30
N ILE A 86 -8.73 1.87 1.71
CA ILE A 86 -7.34 2.28 1.98
C ILE A 86 -7.11 3.79 1.84
N PRO A 87 -7.56 4.50 0.79
CA PRO A 87 -7.28 5.93 0.68
C PRO A 87 -8.00 6.77 1.74
N ALA A 88 -9.21 6.35 2.16
CA ALA A 88 -9.89 6.99 3.27
C ALA A 88 -9.13 6.76 4.58
N ILE A 89 -8.66 5.53 4.79
CA ILE A 89 -7.91 5.16 5.98
C ILE A 89 -6.58 5.91 6.08
N GLN A 90 -5.85 5.98 4.96
CA GLN A 90 -4.62 6.75 4.86
C GLN A 90 -4.84 8.20 5.28
N ARG A 91 -5.81 8.89 4.67
CA ARG A 91 -6.02 10.33 4.88
C ARG A 91 -6.47 10.68 6.30
N GLU A 92 -7.26 9.82 6.94
CA GLU A 92 -7.87 10.13 8.23
C GLU A 92 -6.95 9.80 9.42
N TRP A 93 -6.16 8.72 9.33
CA TRP A 93 -5.38 8.20 10.47
C TRP A 93 -3.86 8.22 10.30
N PHE A 94 -3.33 8.37 9.09
CA PHE A 94 -1.90 8.24 8.83
C PHE A 94 -1.33 9.48 8.13
N SER A 95 -0.28 10.05 8.71
CA SER A 95 0.29 11.30 8.19
C SER A 95 1.17 11.08 6.96
N ASN A 96 1.63 9.86 6.74
CA ASN A 96 2.56 9.45 5.68
C ASN A 96 2.48 7.93 5.43
N LEU A 97 3.18 7.47 4.40
CA LEU A 97 3.16 6.06 3.98
C LEU A 97 3.87 5.12 4.95
N GLN A 98 4.89 5.60 5.68
CA GLN A 98 5.58 4.80 6.70
C GLN A 98 4.64 4.48 7.87
N GLU A 99 3.85 5.47 8.32
CA GLU A 99 2.83 5.27 9.33
C GLU A 99 1.71 4.35 8.85
N LEU A 100 1.30 4.47 7.58
CA LEU A 100 0.33 3.56 6.96
C LEU A 100 0.84 2.12 6.96
N GLU A 101 2.06 1.89 6.46
CA GLU A 101 2.70 0.56 6.40
C GLU A 101 2.74 -0.11 7.79
N ALA A 102 3.24 0.58 8.80
CA ALA A 102 3.33 0.06 10.16
C ALA A 102 1.96 -0.07 10.86
N GLY A 103 0.98 0.72 10.43
CA GLY A 103 -0.34 0.82 11.07
C GLY A 103 -1.35 -0.21 10.58
N LEU A 104 -1.28 -0.61 9.30
CA LEU A 104 -2.27 -1.50 8.68
C LEU A 104 -2.45 -2.83 9.42
N CYS A 105 -1.38 -3.41 9.96
CA CYS A 105 -1.44 -4.67 10.70
C CYS A 105 -2.15 -4.56 12.06
N ASN A 106 -2.37 -3.34 12.56
CA ASN A 106 -3.07 -3.08 13.82
C ASN A 106 -4.57 -2.79 13.63
N ILE A 107 -5.04 -2.68 12.38
CA ILE A 107 -6.44 -2.41 12.08
C ILE A 107 -7.20 -3.72 12.00
N THR A 108 -8.30 -3.82 12.75
CA THR A 108 -9.25 -4.94 12.64
C THR A 108 -10.42 -4.51 11.76
N TYR A 109 -10.59 -5.17 10.61
CA TYR A 109 -11.69 -4.91 9.69
C TYR A 109 -12.90 -5.79 10.02
N HIS A 110 -13.93 -5.20 10.63
CA HIS A 110 -15.16 -5.91 11.01
C HIS A 110 -16.10 -6.05 9.80
N ARG A 111 -15.95 -7.15 9.05
CA ARG A 111 -16.85 -7.48 7.94
C ARG A 111 -18.29 -7.65 8.43
N ASN A 112 -19.26 -7.18 7.63
CA ASN A 112 -20.69 -7.27 7.90
C ASN A 112 -21.15 -6.51 9.16
N CYS A 113 -20.39 -5.51 9.60
CA CYS A 113 -20.84 -4.55 10.60
C CYS A 113 -21.10 -3.22 9.88
N SER A 114 -22.36 -2.79 9.89
CA SER A 114 -22.86 -1.59 9.22
C SER A 114 -22.85 -0.38 10.15
N ASP A 115 -22.86 -0.64 11.46
CA ASP A 115 -22.87 0.36 12.51
C ASP A 115 -22.14 -0.13 13.78
N MET A 116 -22.12 0.75 14.79
CA MET A 116 -21.49 0.48 16.08
C MET A 116 -22.29 -0.50 16.94
N GLU A 117 -23.59 -0.70 16.70
CA GLU A 117 -24.40 -1.68 17.41
C GLU A 117 -23.97 -3.09 16.99
N GLU A 118 -23.95 -3.37 15.69
CA GLU A 118 -23.47 -4.65 15.14
C GLU A 118 -22.02 -4.93 15.52
N THR A 119 -21.16 -3.91 15.48
CA THR A 119 -19.76 -4.02 15.95
C THR A 119 -19.72 -4.41 17.42
N SER A 120 -20.50 -3.73 18.28
CA SER A 120 -20.55 -4.00 19.72
C SER A 120 -21.09 -5.41 20.02
N GLU A 121 -22.16 -5.82 19.34
CA GLU A 121 -22.72 -7.17 19.46
C GLU A 121 -21.71 -8.25 19.07
N HIS A 122 -20.99 -8.05 17.96
CA HIS A 122 -19.94 -8.95 17.53
C HIS A 122 -18.85 -9.08 18.61
N PHE A 123 -18.36 -7.96 19.16
CA PHE A 123 -17.36 -7.98 20.22
C PHE A 123 -17.85 -8.69 21.49
N LEU A 124 -19.08 -8.42 21.93
CA LEU A 124 -19.66 -9.03 23.12
C LEU A 124 -19.90 -10.53 22.93
N CYS A 125 -20.48 -10.93 21.80
CA CYS A 125 -20.83 -12.31 21.51
C CYS A 125 -19.58 -13.19 21.29
N VAL A 126 -18.59 -12.68 20.56
CA VAL A 126 -17.38 -13.44 20.19
C VAL A 126 -16.33 -13.44 21.30
N HIS A 127 -16.12 -12.31 21.99
CA HIS A 127 -15.03 -12.18 22.95
C HIS A 127 -15.49 -12.16 24.42
N GLY A 128 -16.77 -11.95 24.71
CA GLY A 128 -17.29 -11.92 26.09
C GLY A 128 -16.69 -10.81 26.96
N ARG A 129 -16.13 -9.75 26.35
CA ARG A 129 -15.45 -8.65 27.06
C ARG A 129 -16.37 -7.45 27.16
N PHE A 130 -16.69 -7.05 28.39
CA PHE A 130 -17.11 -5.70 28.71
C PHE A 130 -15.86 -4.90 29.07
N TYR A 131 -15.59 -3.80 28.36
CA TYR A 131 -14.60 -2.83 28.80
C TYR A 131 -15.28 -1.89 29.81
N GLU A 132 -14.87 -1.96 31.07
CA GLU A 132 -15.23 -0.92 32.03
C GLU A 132 -14.49 0.37 31.62
N TYR A 133 -15.25 1.42 31.36
CA TYR A 133 -14.70 2.75 31.14
C TYR A 133 -14.16 3.25 32.48
N ASN A 134 -12.85 3.15 32.69
CA ASN A 134 -12.21 3.81 33.82
C ASN A 134 -11.98 5.27 33.43
N GLU A 135 -12.80 6.18 34.00
CA GLU A 135 -12.64 7.63 33.89
C GLU A 135 -11.28 8.13 34.41
#